data_AF-A0A6L2LHV1-F1
#
_entry.id   AF-A0A6L2LHV1-F1
#
_cell.length_a   1.000
_cell.length_b   1.000
_cell.length_c   1.000
_cell.angle_alpha   90.00
_cell.angle_beta   90.00
_cell.angle_gamma   90.00
#
_symmetry.space_group_name_H-M   'P 1'
#
loop_
_entity.id
_entity.type
_entity.pdbx_description
1 polymer ?
#
loop_
_entity_poly.entity_id
_entity_poly.type
_entity_poly.pdbx_seq_one_letter_code
_entity_poly.pdbx_strand_id
1 'polypeptide(L)'
;MNSKQVWQKVKGYAGIPNSSYSIDSIMNDIIPFVKRKTTKSTIAKLAVAATSYFIWQERNNRMFKKSKRSLNQVADCIINSVRLKLKSCRWKKSKDALDFAKLWNLGSEIRVACHSVS
;
A
#
# COMPACT_ATOMS: atom_id res chain seq x y z
N MET A 1 14.76 8.10 10.96
CA MET A 1 13.48 8.24 10.23
C MET A 1 12.35 7.82 11.16
N ASN A 2 11.30 8.63 11.26
CA ASN A 2 10.15 8.34 12.13
C ASN A 2 9.12 7.47 11.37
N SER A 3 9.16 6.17 11.61
CA SER A 3 8.26 5.19 10.99
C SER A 3 6.78 5.49 11.23
N LYS A 4 6.43 6.05 12.40
CA LYS A 4 5.06 6.40 12.76
C LYS A 4 4.49 7.43 11.79
N GLN A 5 5.25 8.51 11.53
CA GLN A 5 4.79 9.58 10.65
C GLN A 5 4.73 9.15 9.17
N VAL A 6 5.59 8.24 8.73
CA VAL A 6 5.48 7.61 7.40
C VAL A 6 4.17 6.84 7.30
N TRP A 7 3.86 6.00 8.29
CA TRP A 7 2.62 5.22 8.29
C TRP A 7 1.36 6.10 8.31
N GLN A 8 1.36 7.20 9.06
CA GLN A 8 0.23 8.14 9.06
C GLN A 8 -0.12 8.68 7.67
N LYS A 9 0.88 8.85 6.79
CA LYS A 9 0.65 9.27 5.40
C LYS A 9 0.15 8.15 4.49
N VAL A 10 0.48 6.90 4.79
CA VAL A 10 0.18 5.74 3.92
C VAL A 10 -1.13 5.04 4.29
N LYS A 11 -1.51 5.02 5.57
CA LYS A 11 -2.64 4.19 6.07
C LYS A 11 -4.00 4.50 5.41
N GLY A 12 -4.22 5.75 4.99
CA GLY A 12 -5.42 6.14 4.25
C GLY A 12 -5.52 5.44 2.89
N TYR A 13 -4.40 5.34 2.18
CA TYR A 13 -4.31 4.62 0.90
C TYR A 13 -4.42 3.10 1.07
N ALA A 14 -3.97 2.57 2.21
CA ALA A 14 -4.07 1.15 2.55
C ALA A 14 -5.51 0.68 2.85
N GLY A 15 -6.48 1.60 2.99
CA GLY A 15 -7.86 1.26 3.33
C GLY A 15 -8.06 0.89 4.80
N ILE A 16 -7.12 1.28 5.67
CA ILE A 16 -7.14 1.08 7.13
C ILE A 16 -6.86 2.42 7.86
N PRO A 17 -7.67 3.46 7.63
CA PRO A 17 -7.40 4.82 8.14
C PRO A 17 -7.39 4.91 9.67
N ASN A 18 -8.13 4.02 10.34
CA ASN A 18 -8.25 3.98 11.80
C ASN A 18 -7.11 3.20 12.48
N SER A 19 -6.21 2.61 11.69
CA SER A 19 -5.07 1.87 12.23
C SER A 19 -4.15 2.80 13.03
N SER A 20 -3.74 2.32 14.20
CA SER A 20 -2.66 2.94 14.98
C SER A 20 -1.32 2.73 14.27
N TYR A 21 -0.26 3.30 14.83
CA TYR A 21 1.11 3.14 14.33
C TYR A 21 1.84 1.93 14.93
N SER A 22 1.25 1.25 15.93
CA SER A 22 1.83 0.04 16.49
C SER A 22 1.75 -1.10 15.47
N ILE A 23 2.81 -1.89 15.39
CA ILE A 23 2.83 -3.06 14.51
C ILE A 23 1.69 -4.02 14.88
N ASP A 24 1.37 -4.16 16.17
CA ASP A 24 0.28 -5.00 16.65
C ASP A 24 -1.09 -4.52 16.14
N SER A 25 -1.35 -3.21 16.15
CA SER A 25 -2.58 -2.66 15.57
C SER A 25 -2.66 -2.91 14.08
N ILE A 26 -1.56 -2.69 13.36
CA ILE A 26 -1.47 -2.93 11.92
C ILE A 26 -1.70 -4.41 11.61
N MET A 27 -1.12 -5.32 12.42
CA MET A 27 -1.33 -6.76 12.27
C MET A 27 -2.77 -7.15 12.57
N ASN A 28 -3.39 -6.62 13.62
CA ASN A 28 -4.80 -6.87 13.93
C ASN A 28 -5.73 -6.43 12.79
N ASP A 29 -5.41 -5.33 12.11
CA ASP A 29 -6.16 -4.88 10.93
C ASP A 29 -5.92 -5.78 9.71
N ILE A 30 -4.73 -6.38 9.57
CA ILE A 30 -4.33 -7.16 8.38
C ILE A 30 -4.63 -8.65 8.49
N ILE A 31 -4.58 -9.24 9.69
CA ILE A 31 -4.85 -10.67 9.92
C ILE A 31 -6.16 -11.10 9.23
N PRO A 32 -7.28 -10.36 9.32
CA PRO A 32 -8.51 -10.67 8.61
C PRO A 32 -8.38 -10.70 7.08
N PHE A 33 -7.39 -9.99 6.51
CA PHE A 33 -7.12 -9.87 5.09
C PHE A 33 -6.15 -10.91 4.54
N VAL A 34 -5.41 -11.64 5.39
CA VAL A 34 -4.33 -12.56 4.95
C VAL A 34 -4.87 -13.61 3.98
N LYS A 35 -5.95 -14.30 4.34
CA LYS A 35 -6.59 -15.34 3.50
C LYS A 35 -7.51 -14.78 2.40
N ARG A 36 -7.86 -13.49 2.47
CA ARG A 36 -8.75 -12.85 1.50
C ARG A 36 -7.98 -12.44 0.24
N LYS A 37 -8.68 -12.47 -0.90
CA LYS A 37 -8.18 -12.04 -2.22
C LYS A 37 -9.02 -10.89 -2.80
N THR A 38 -9.67 -10.11 -1.94
CA THR A 38 -10.40 -8.90 -2.35
C THR A 38 -9.44 -7.77 -2.69
N THR A 39 -9.89 -6.83 -3.53
CA THR A 39 -9.19 -5.56 -3.83
C THR A 39 -8.59 -4.93 -2.58
N LYS A 40 -9.42 -4.68 -1.56
CA LYS A 40 -8.99 -4.08 -0.29
C LYS A 40 -7.90 -4.90 0.40
N SER A 41 -8.08 -6.22 0.50
CA SER A 41 -7.09 -7.10 1.15
C SER A 41 -5.74 -7.09 0.44
N THR A 42 -5.73 -7.03 -0.90
CA THR A 42 -4.51 -6.96 -1.71
C THR A 42 -3.80 -5.62 -1.52
N ILE A 43 -4.54 -4.50 -1.55
CA ILE A 43 -3.98 -3.17 -1.34
C ILE A 43 -3.38 -3.03 0.07
N ALA A 44 -4.11 -3.46 1.10
CA ALA A 44 -3.62 -3.40 2.48
C ALA A 44 -2.30 -4.18 2.64
N LYS A 45 -2.23 -5.42 2.13
CA LYS A 45 -1.02 -6.24 2.15
C LYS A 45 0.14 -5.58 1.41
N LEU A 46 -0.10 -5.03 0.22
CA LEU A 46 0.93 -4.34 -0.57
C LEU A 46 1.45 -3.09 0.13
N ALA A 47 0.55 -2.26 0.68
CA ALA A 47 0.93 -1.03 1.38
C ALA A 47 1.80 -1.31 2.60
N VAL A 48 1.48 -2.35 3.37
CA VAL A 48 2.23 -2.71 4.57
C VAL A 48 3.58 -3.32 4.20
N ALA A 49 3.62 -4.22 3.23
CA ALA A 49 4.88 -4.78 2.72
C ALA A 49 5.81 -3.69 2.19
N ALA A 50 5.30 -2.77 1.36
CA ALA A 50 6.07 -1.66 0.82
C ALA A 50 6.55 -0.71 1.94
N THR A 51 5.69 -0.38 2.91
CA THR A 51 6.06 0.49 4.04
C THR A 51 7.21 -0.12 4.85
N SER A 52 7.10 -1.40 5.22
CA SER A 52 8.16 -2.12 5.93
C SER A 52 9.47 -2.11 5.15
N TYR A 53 9.41 -2.42 3.85
CA TYR A 53 10.58 -2.46 2.98
C TYR A 53 11.28 -1.09 2.89
N PHE A 54 10.55 -0.02 2.59
CA PHE A 54 11.15 1.31 2.43
C PHE A 54 11.66 1.90 3.74
N ILE A 55 11.02 1.58 4.88
CA ILE A 55 11.54 1.95 6.20
C ILE A 55 12.89 1.25 6.44
N TRP A 56 12.95 -0.06 6.20
CA TRP A 56 14.19 -0.83 6.34
C TRP A 56 15.28 -0.32 5.39
N GLN A 57 14.95 -0.12 4.12
CA GLN A 57 15.88 0.37 3.10
C GLN A 57 16.48 1.72 3.50
N GLU A 58 15.66 2.64 3.98
CA GLU A 58 16.15 3.96 4.40
C GLU A 58 17.06 3.89 5.63
N ARG A 59 16.78 3.00 6.59
CA ARG A 59 17.68 2.77 7.73
C ARG A 59 19.04 2.30 7.26
N ASN A 60 19.07 1.37 6.31
CA ASN A 60 20.32 0.86 5.75
C ASN A 60 21.06 1.91 4.92
N ASN A 61 20.36 2.67 4.08
CA ASN A 61 20.97 3.73 3.29
C ASN A 61 21.63 4.81 4.16
N ARG A 62 21.06 5.10 5.34
CA ARG A 62 21.66 6.04 6.30
C ARG A 62 22.94 5.50 6.92
N MET A 63 22.97 4.20 7.22
CA MET A 63 24.12 3.53 7.81
C MET A 63 25.27 3.37 6.81
N PHE A 64 24.96 2.99 5.56
CA PHE A 64 25.98 2.55 4.60
C PHE A 64 26.21 3.51 3.42
N LYS A 65 25.27 4.41 3.10
CA LYS A 65 25.34 5.27 1.91
C LYS A 65 25.33 6.77 2.22
N LYS A 66 25.29 7.15 3.50
CA LYS A 66 25.14 8.55 4.00
C LYS A 66 24.00 9.34 3.32
N SER A 67 23.06 8.66 2.68
CA SER A 67 21.91 9.26 1.99
C SER A 67 20.74 9.37 2.96
N LYS A 68 20.04 10.50 2.93
CA LYS A 68 18.89 10.78 3.77
C LYS A 68 17.76 11.31 2.91
N ARG A 69 16.73 10.50 2.69
CA ARG A 69 15.47 11.00 2.14
C ARG A 69 14.64 11.64 3.23
N SER A 70 13.86 12.64 2.85
CA SER A 70 12.83 13.21 3.71
C SER A 70 11.70 12.21 3.93
N LEU A 71 10.92 12.45 4.98
CA LEU A 71 9.75 11.65 5.30
C LEU A 71 8.74 11.63 4.13
N ASN A 72 8.52 12.78 3.49
CA ASN A 72 7.65 12.90 2.33
C ASN A 72 8.18 12.07 1.16
N GLN A 73 9.47 12.18 0.85
CA GLN A 73 10.08 11.38 -0.22
C GLN A 73 9.92 9.87 0.00
N VAL A 74 10.07 9.38 1.23
CA VAL A 74 9.86 7.96 1.53
C VAL A 74 8.38 7.57 1.39
N ALA A 75 7.45 8.39 1.87
CA ALA A 75 6.02 8.15 1.69
C ALA A 75 5.64 8.12 0.21
N ASP A 76 6.17 9.05 -0.60
CA ASP A 76 5.95 9.12 -2.04
C ASP A 76 6.53 7.89 -2.75
N CYS A 77 7.73 7.43 -2.36
CA CYS A 77 8.29 6.18 -2.87
C CYS A 77 7.36 4.98 -2.59
N ILE A 78 6.81 4.88 -1.38
CA ILE A 78 5.88 3.81 -1.00
C ILE A 78 4.60 3.90 -1.85
N ILE A 79 3.96 5.06 -1.89
CA ILE A 79 2.70 5.27 -2.62
C ILE A 79 2.90 4.99 -4.10
N ASN A 80 3.95 5.51 -4.73
CA ASN A 80 4.21 5.29 -6.15
C ASN A 80 4.54 3.83 -6.46
N SER A 81 5.31 3.14 -5.60
CA SER A 81 5.62 1.72 -5.79
C SER A 81 4.36 0.86 -5.72
N VAL A 82 3.48 1.12 -4.75
CA VAL A 82 2.20 0.42 -4.65
C VAL A 82 1.32 0.75 -5.85
N ARG A 83 1.18 2.03 -6.22
CA ARG A 83 0.40 2.48 -7.39
C ARG A 83 0.84 1.80 -8.68
N LEU A 84 2.15 1.72 -8.94
CA LEU A 84 2.70 1.01 -10.09
C LEU A 84 2.35 -0.48 -10.04
N LYS A 85 2.48 -1.12 -8.87
CA LYS A 85 2.08 -2.52 -8.70
C LYS A 85 0.58 -2.69 -8.96
N LEU A 86 -0.25 -1.78 -8.48
CA LEU A 86 -1.70 -1.80 -8.69
C LEU A 86 -2.05 -1.72 -10.19
N LYS A 87 -1.41 -0.83 -10.93
CA LYS A 87 -1.56 -0.72 -12.40
C LYS A 87 -1.17 -2.00 -13.15
N SER A 88 -0.20 -2.75 -12.63
CA SER A 88 0.21 -4.03 -13.22
C SER A 88 -0.74 -5.20 -12.90
N CYS A 89 -1.56 -5.07 -11.85
CA CYS A 89 -2.49 -6.12 -11.42
C CYS A 89 -3.78 -6.13 -12.26
N ARG A 90 -4.36 -7.32 -12.43
CA ARG A 90 -5.72 -7.47 -12.95
C ARG A 90 -6.70 -7.44 -11.79
N TRP A 91 -7.78 -6.66 -11.93
CA TRP A 91 -8.76 -6.47 -10.88
C TRP A 91 -10.11 -7.01 -11.31
N LYS A 92 -10.82 -7.68 -10.39
CA LYS A 92 -12.23 -7.95 -10.59
C LYS A 92 -12.99 -6.64 -10.42
N LYS A 93 -13.89 -6.31 -11.36
CA LYS A 93 -14.74 -5.13 -11.24
C LYS A 93 -15.65 -5.29 -10.01
N SER A 94 -15.53 -4.35 -9.08
CA SER A 94 -16.39 -4.23 -7.89
C SER A 94 -16.45 -2.76 -7.49
N LYS A 95 -17.42 -2.39 -6.65
CA LYS A 95 -17.51 -1.04 -6.10
C LYS A 95 -16.21 -0.64 -5.38
N ASP A 96 -15.71 -1.51 -4.52
CA ASP A 96 -14.41 -1.34 -3.86
C ASP A 96 -13.26 -1.12 -4.85
N ALA A 97 -13.20 -1.89 -5.93
CA ALA A 97 -12.15 -1.72 -6.94
C ALA A 97 -12.18 -0.34 -7.60
N LEU A 98 -13.37 0.18 -7.88
CA LEU A 98 -13.55 1.51 -8.45
C LEU A 98 -13.20 2.62 -7.45
N ASP A 99 -13.62 2.47 -6.19
CA ASP A 99 -13.33 3.45 -5.13
C ASP A 99 -11.83 3.51 -4.85
N PHE A 100 -11.16 2.36 -4.75
CA PHE A 100 -9.70 2.31 -4.62
C PHE A 100 -8.99 2.82 -5.87
N ALA A 101 -9.48 2.54 -7.08
CA ALA A 101 -8.86 3.08 -8.28
C ALA A 101 -8.92 4.62 -8.34
N LYS A 102 -10.01 5.22 -7.86
CA LYS A 102 -10.10 6.68 -7.67
C LYS A 102 -9.12 7.17 -6.61
N LEU A 103 -9.10 6.53 -5.43
CA LEU A 103 -8.19 6.89 -4.33
C LEU A 103 -6.71 6.85 -4.74
N TRP A 104 -6.33 5.83 -5.52
CA TRP A 104 -4.98 5.63 -6.03
C TRP A 104 -4.71 6.33 -7.38
N ASN A 105 -5.68 7.09 -7.88
CA ASN A 105 -5.63 7.81 -9.16
C ASN A 105 -5.12 6.90 -10.30
N LEU A 106 -5.70 5.71 -10.49
CA LEU A 106 -5.18 4.71 -11.43
C LEU A 106 -5.53 5.00 -12.90
N GLY A 107 -6.38 5.99 -13.18
CA GLY A 107 -6.88 6.27 -14.54
C GLY A 107 -7.82 5.18 -15.07
N SER A 108 -8.25 5.30 -16.33
CA SER A 108 -9.08 4.31 -17.03
C SER A 108 -8.37 2.97 -17.31
N GLU A 109 -7.10 2.84 -16.91
CA GLU A 109 -6.23 1.67 -17.13
C GLU A 109 -6.51 0.47 -16.20
N ILE A 110 -7.67 0.43 -15.54
CA ILE A 110 -8.03 -0.75 -14.75
C ILE A 110 -8.22 -1.91 -15.73
N ARG A 111 -7.24 -2.81 -15.75
CA ARG A 111 -7.35 -4.10 -16.44
C ARG A 111 -8.41 -4.93 -15.71
N VAL A 112 -9.67 -4.73 -16.10
CA VAL A 112 -10.79 -5.51 -15.61
C VAL A 112 -10.62 -6.93 -16.14
N ALA A 113 -10.50 -7.90 -15.23
CA ALA A 113 -10.64 -9.29 -15.62
C ALA A 113 -12.10 -9.50 -16.06
N CYS A 114 -12.32 -9.64 -17.37
CA CYS A 114 -13.61 -10.09 -17.89
C CYS A 114 -13.91 -11.47 -17.27
N HIS A 115 -15.15 -11.69 -16.82
CA HIS A 115 -15.53 -13.03 -16.37
C HIS A 115 -15.46 -13.93 -17.61
N SER A 116 -14.59 -14.93 -17.58
CA SER A 116 -14.77 -16.11 -18.43
C SER A 116 -16.11 -16.73 -18.02
N VAL A 117 -17.10 -16.57 -18.89
CA VAL A 117 -18.38 -17.29 -18.82
C VAL A 117 -18.02 -18.78 -18.75
N SER A 118 -18.46 -19.42 -17.67
CA SER A 118 -18.48 -20.89 -17.55
C SER A 118 -19.83 -21.38 -18.04
#